data_AF-A0A0S2Z671-F1
#
_entry.id   AF-A0A0S2Z671-F1
#
_cell.length_a   1.000
_cell.length_b   1.000
_cell.length_c   1.000
_cell.angle_alpha   90.00
_cell.angle_beta   90.00
_cell.angle_gamma   90.00
#
_symmetry.space_group_name_H-M   'P 1'
#
loop_
_entity.id
_entity.type
_entity.pdbx_description
1 polymer ?
#
loop_
_entity_poly.entity_id
_entity_poly.type
_entity_poly.pdbx_seq_one_letter_code
_entity_poly.pdbx_strand_id
1 'polypeptide(L)'
;MSKPPDLLLRLLRGAPRQRVCTLFIIGFKFTFFVSIMIYWHVVGEPKEKGQLYNLPAEIPCPTLTPPTPPSHGPTPGNIFFLETSDRTNPNFLFMCSRRHEFMALCMRDFVDHYNGWIWGHQGPQLLTRVFKKWCSIRSLAESRACRGVTTLPPEAFYPIPWQDWKKYFEDINPEELPRLLSATYAVHVWNKKSQGTRFEATSRALLAQLHARYCPTTHEAMKMYL
;
A
#
# COMPACT_ATOMS: atom_id res chain seq x y z
N MET A 1 -20.56 41.57 -66.96
CA MET A 1 -20.49 40.27 -66.25
C MET A 1 -19.04 39.95 -65.96
N SER A 2 -18.57 40.21 -64.74
CA SER A 2 -17.19 39.96 -64.30
C SER A 2 -17.19 38.80 -63.30
N LYS A 3 -16.51 37.69 -63.64
CA LYS A 3 -16.31 36.54 -62.75
C LYS A 3 -15.62 37.00 -61.45
N PRO A 4 -16.00 36.47 -60.28
CA PRO A 4 -15.27 36.74 -59.04
C PRO A 4 -13.89 36.03 -59.06
N PRO A 5 -12.88 36.58 -58.37
CA PRO A 5 -11.52 36.08 -58.45
C PRO A 5 -11.31 34.82 -57.61
N ASP A 6 -10.66 33.84 -58.22
CA ASP A 6 -10.24 32.51 -57.76
C ASP A 6 -9.26 32.53 -56.54
N LEU A 7 -9.09 33.69 -55.92
CA LEU A 7 -8.13 33.95 -54.84
C LEU A 7 -8.69 33.56 -53.45
N LEU A 8 -10.00 33.70 -53.25
CA LEU A 8 -10.67 33.38 -51.99
C LEU A 8 -10.72 31.87 -51.69
N LEU A 9 -10.68 31.02 -52.72
CA LEU A 9 -10.69 29.56 -52.56
C LEU A 9 -9.32 28.97 -52.17
N ARG A 10 -8.22 29.72 -52.32
CA ARG A 10 -6.88 29.25 -51.91
C ARG A 10 -6.57 29.49 -50.43
N LEU A 11 -7.21 30.46 -49.78
CA LEU A 11 -6.97 30.78 -48.37
C LEU A 11 -7.64 29.80 -47.38
N LEU A 12 -8.63 29.03 -47.83
CA LEU A 12 -9.31 28.02 -46.99
C LEU A 12 -8.63 26.65 -47.01
N ARG A 13 -7.63 26.43 -47.85
CA ARG A 13 -6.90 25.17 -47.99
C ARG A 13 -5.64 25.15 -47.14
N GLY A 14 -5.77 25.44 -45.85
CA GLY A 14 -4.74 25.03 -44.87
C GLY A 14 -4.55 23.53 -44.99
N ALA A 15 -3.34 23.08 -45.32
CA ALA A 15 -3.05 21.71 -45.70
C ALA A 15 -3.62 20.74 -44.65
N PRO A 16 -4.36 19.68 -45.05
CA PRO A 16 -4.97 18.72 -44.11
C PRO A 16 -3.94 18.16 -43.11
N ARG A 17 -2.67 18.05 -43.53
CA ARG A 17 -1.52 17.69 -42.72
C ARG A 17 -1.26 18.62 -41.52
N GLN A 18 -1.49 19.93 -41.64
CA GLN A 18 -1.32 20.89 -40.55
C GLN A 18 -2.46 20.80 -39.53
N ARG A 19 -3.70 20.56 -39.99
CA ARG A 19 -4.85 20.29 -39.09
C ARG A 19 -4.65 18.98 -38.33
N VAL A 20 -4.15 17.94 -39.00
CA VAL A 20 -3.80 16.66 -38.37
C VAL A 20 -2.68 16.83 -37.34
N CYS A 21 -1.59 17.53 -37.66
CA CYS A 21 -0.53 17.82 -36.68
C CYS A 21 -1.05 18.61 -35.47
N THR A 22 -1.93 19.58 -35.69
CA THR A 22 -2.54 20.39 -34.61
C THR A 22 -3.39 19.50 -33.70
N LEU A 23 -4.21 18.61 -34.26
CA LEU A 23 -5.01 17.65 -33.50
C LEU A 23 -4.14 16.66 -32.70
N PHE A 24 -3.03 16.19 -33.26
CA PHE A 24 -2.07 15.34 -32.54
C PHE A 24 -1.43 16.05 -31.34
N ILE A 25 -1.04 17.32 -31.51
CA ILE A 25 -0.46 18.12 -30.42
C ILE A 25 -1.50 18.35 -29.30
N ILE A 26 -2.75 18.67 -29.67
CA ILE A 26 -3.85 18.84 -28.71
C ILE A 26 -4.11 17.52 -27.97
N GLY A 27 -4.16 16.40 -28.70
CA GLY A 27 -4.34 15.06 -28.12
C GLY A 27 -3.24 14.70 -27.12
N PHE A 28 -1.97 14.93 -27.48
CA PHE A 28 -0.84 14.68 -26.59
C PHE A 28 -0.85 15.58 -25.35
N LYS A 29 -1.20 16.86 -25.51
CA LYS A 29 -1.35 17.77 -24.36
C LYS A 29 -2.48 17.30 -23.45
N PHE A 30 -3.62 16.93 -24.01
CA PHE A 30 -4.76 16.44 -23.23
C PHE A 30 -4.41 15.15 -22.46
N THR A 31 -3.79 14.15 -23.11
CA THR A 31 -3.38 12.93 -22.43
C THR A 31 -2.33 13.18 -21.35
N PHE A 32 -1.38 14.10 -21.58
CA PHE A 32 -0.41 14.53 -20.58
C PHE A 32 -1.08 15.21 -19.38
N PHE A 33 -2.02 16.13 -19.61
CA PHE A 33 -2.79 16.79 -18.53
C PHE A 33 -3.65 15.80 -17.75
N VAL A 34 -4.35 14.89 -18.43
CA VAL A 34 -5.13 13.83 -17.78
C VAL A 34 -4.21 12.91 -16.98
N SER A 35 -3.03 12.55 -17.50
CA SER A 35 -2.03 11.77 -16.77
C SER A 35 -1.53 12.50 -15.53
N ILE A 36 -1.26 13.81 -15.60
CA ILE A 36 -0.89 14.63 -14.43
C ILE A 36 -2.05 14.71 -13.43
N MET A 37 -3.28 14.89 -13.89
CA MET A 37 -4.46 14.93 -13.02
C MET A 37 -4.66 13.59 -12.31
N ILE A 38 -4.55 12.46 -13.03
CA ILE A 38 -4.59 11.12 -12.45
C ILE A 38 -3.42 10.93 -11.50
N TYR A 39 -2.21 11.34 -11.87
CA TYR A 39 -1.03 11.27 -11.00
C TYR A 39 -1.22 12.10 -9.73
N TRP A 40 -1.74 13.32 -9.79
CA TRP A 40 -2.04 14.10 -8.59
C TRP A 40 -3.22 13.54 -7.80
N HIS A 41 -4.21 12.93 -8.46
CA HIS A 41 -5.30 12.28 -7.77
C HIS A 41 -4.86 10.97 -7.06
N VAL A 42 -3.85 10.29 -7.60
CA VAL A 42 -3.32 9.02 -7.06
C VAL A 42 -2.14 9.25 -6.09
N VAL A 43 -1.29 10.23 -6.36
CA VAL A 43 0.03 10.47 -5.71
C VAL A 43 0.11 11.84 -5.05
N GLY A 44 -0.73 12.82 -5.42
CA GLY A 44 -0.74 14.13 -4.77
C GLY A 44 -1.01 14.01 -3.28
N GLU A 45 -0.08 14.49 -2.46
CA GLU A 45 -0.28 14.70 -1.04
C GLU A 45 -1.28 15.86 -0.87
N PRO A 46 -2.40 15.67 -0.15
CA PRO A 46 -3.22 16.80 0.25
C PRO A 46 -2.38 17.67 1.19
N LYS A 47 -2.19 18.95 0.84
CA LYS A 47 -1.71 19.94 1.80
C LYS A 47 -2.79 20.16 2.85
N GLU A 48 -2.78 19.34 3.89
CA GLU A 48 -3.65 19.56 5.04
C GLU A 48 -2.97 20.56 5.98
N LYS A 49 -3.70 21.64 6.30
CA LYS A 49 -3.41 22.46 7.48
C LYS A 49 -3.56 21.53 8.68
N GLY A 50 -2.43 21.14 9.28
CA GLY A 50 -2.39 20.20 10.39
C GLY A 50 -3.26 20.68 11.54
N GLN A 51 -4.46 20.16 11.65
CA GLN A 51 -5.21 20.18 12.89
C GLN A 51 -4.69 18.99 13.70
N LEU A 52 -3.70 19.26 14.55
CA LEU A 52 -3.18 18.28 15.50
C LEU A 52 -4.36 17.82 16.37
N TYR A 53 -4.82 16.59 16.16
CA TYR A 53 -5.61 15.91 17.17
C TYR A 53 -4.65 15.61 18.31
N ASN A 54 -4.60 16.51 19.30
CA ASN A 54 -3.89 16.29 20.55
C ASN A 54 -4.67 15.20 21.30
N LEU A 55 -4.29 13.94 21.08
CA LEU A 55 -4.60 12.89 22.06
C LEU A 55 -3.98 13.34 23.39
N PRO A 56 -4.68 13.19 24.53
CA PRO A 56 -4.09 13.50 25.82
C PRO A 56 -2.75 12.80 25.97
N ALA A 57 -1.70 13.55 26.29
CA ALA A 57 -0.34 13.02 26.44
C ALA A 57 -0.21 12.04 27.63
N GLU A 58 -1.25 11.95 28.46
CA GLU A 58 -1.29 11.17 29.70
C GLU A 58 -2.44 10.16 29.66
N ILE A 59 -2.36 9.19 28.75
CA ILE A 59 -3.16 7.97 28.88
C ILE A 59 -2.24 6.90 29.46
N PRO A 60 -2.34 6.57 30.76
CA PRO A 60 -1.53 5.51 31.34
C PRO A 60 -1.80 4.21 30.59
N CYS A 61 -0.75 3.58 30.08
CA CYS A 61 -0.88 2.26 29.49
C CYS A 61 -1.44 1.31 30.55
N PRO A 62 -2.50 0.52 30.27
CA PRO A 62 -2.92 -0.50 31.19
C PRO A 62 -1.76 -1.45 31.43
N THR A 63 -1.57 -1.85 32.69
CA THR A 63 -0.62 -2.90 33.07
C THR A 63 -1.10 -4.18 32.42
N LEU A 64 -0.54 -4.51 31.25
CA LEU A 64 -0.81 -5.75 30.55
C LEU A 64 -0.33 -6.89 31.45
N THR A 65 -1.25 -7.64 32.05
CA THR A 65 -0.96 -9.03 32.41
C THR A 65 -0.50 -9.72 31.12
N PRO A 66 0.67 -10.37 31.09
CA PRO A 66 1.16 -11.00 29.88
C PRO A 66 0.09 -11.96 29.36
N PRO A 67 -0.40 -11.80 28.12
CA PRO A 67 -1.28 -12.81 27.55
C PRO A 67 -0.51 -14.13 27.51
N THR A 68 -1.16 -15.21 27.92
CA THR A 68 -0.68 -16.56 27.70
C THR A 68 -0.22 -16.66 26.26
N PRO A 69 1.04 -17.08 25.98
CA PRO A 69 1.54 -17.14 24.62
C PRO A 69 0.57 -17.98 23.77
N PRO A 70 0.19 -17.53 22.57
CA PRO A 70 -0.47 -18.44 21.64
C PRO A 70 0.43 -19.67 21.49
N SER A 71 -0.16 -20.87 21.55
CA SER A 71 0.58 -22.15 21.45
C SER A 71 1.36 -22.32 20.13
N HIS A 72 1.21 -21.35 19.21
CA HIS A 72 1.94 -21.25 17.95
C HIS A 72 2.46 -19.82 17.76
N GLY A 73 3.36 -19.38 18.63
CA GLY A 73 4.25 -18.25 18.34
C GLY A 73 5.35 -18.66 17.35
N PRO A 74 5.81 -17.76 16.47
CA PRO A 74 6.94 -18.04 15.59
C PRO A 74 8.18 -18.42 16.41
N THR A 75 8.79 -19.56 16.08
CA THR A 75 9.92 -20.12 16.81
C THR A 75 11.10 -19.13 16.82
N PRO A 76 11.77 -18.91 17.97
CA PRO A 76 12.96 -18.07 18.05
C PRO A 76 14.02 -18.53 17.04
N GLY A 77 14.57 -17.62 16.24
CA GLY A 77 15.59 -17.91 15.23
C GLY A 77 15.14 -17.80 13.77
N ASN A 78 13.83 -17.73 13.51
CA ASN A 78 13.29 -17.61 12.15
C ASN A 78 13.14 -16.14 11.70
N ILE A 79 13.40 -15.86 10.43
CA ILE A 79 13.04 -14.60 9.77
C ILE A 79 11.67 -14.77 9.12
N PHE A 80 10.82 -13.78 9.33
CA PHE A 80 9.55 -13.64 8.61
C PHE A 80 9.61 -12.36 7.81
N PHE A 81 9.39 -12.48 6.50
CA PHE A 81 9.15 -11.31 5.70
C PHE A 81 7.94 -11.49 4.83
N LEU A 82 7.23 -10.39 4.67
CA LEU A 82 6.06 -10.34 3.83
C LEU A 82 6.47 -9.99 2.40
N GLU A 83 6.01 -10.80 1.47
CA GLU A 83 6.03 -10.42 0.06
C GLU A 83 4.68 -9.79 -0.30
N THR A 84 4.72 -8.56 -0.82
CA THR A 84 3.59 -7.94 -1.51
C THR A 84 3.77 -8.08 -3.01
N SER A 85 3.57 -9.30 -3.50
CA SER A 85 3.37 -9.59 -4.92
C SER A 85 4.56 -9.26 -5.85
N ASP A 86 4.92 -10.21 -6.72
CA ASP A 86 5.76 -9.97 -7.91
C ASP A 86 5.20 -8.81 -8.79
N ARG A 87 3.95 -8.37 -8.56
CA ARG A 87 3.29 -7.20 -9.17
C ARG A 87 2.85 -6.18 -8.11
N THR A 88 3.67 -5.16 -7.91
CA THR A 88 3.31 -3.80 -7.44
C THR A 88 2.29 -3.70 -6.30
N ASN A 89 2.73 -3.73 -5.04
CA ASN A 89 2.38 -2.66 -4.09
C ASN A 89 3.30 -2.67 -2.87
N PRO A 90 4.12 -1.64 -2.64
CA PRO A 90 5.32 -1.85 -1.86
C PRO A 90 5.14 -1.38 -0.41
N ASN A 91 4.32 -2.12 0.33
CA ASN A 91 4.30 -2.05 1.77
C ASN A 91 4.88 -3.36 2.30
N PHE A 92 5.80 -3.32 3.27
CA PHE A 92 6.41 -4.53 3.80
C PHE A 92 6.58 -4.41 5.30
N LEU A 93 6.28 -5.50 6.01
CA LEU A 93 6.72 -5.70 7.38
C LEU A 93 7.77 -6.80 7.39
N PHE A 94 8.86 -6.55 8.10
CA PHE A 94 10.02 -7.41 8.15
C PHE A 94 10.40 -7.67 9.60
N MET A 95 10.49 -8.95 9.98
CA MET A 95 10.93 -9.35 11.30
C MET A 95 12.09 -10.34 11.17
N CYS A 96 13.24 -10.01 11.77
CA CYS A 96 14.40 -10.89 11.75
C CYS A 96 14.99 -11.13 13.13
N SER A 97 15.54 -12.33 13.30
CA SER A 97 16.43 -12.63 14.40
C SER A 97 17.78 -11.91 14.21
N ARG A 98 18.39 -11.48 15.32
CA ARG A 98 19.66 -10.75 15.31
C ARG A 98 20.77 -11.61 14.69
N ARG A 99 21.63 -11.01 13.85
CA ARG A 99 22.79 -11.66 13.19
C ARG A 99 22.45 -12.79 12.21
N HIS A 100 21.23 -12.85 11.70
CA HIS A 100 20.88 -13.88 10.72
C HIS A 100 21.55 -13.60 9.35
N GLU A 101 22.19 -14.61 8.75
CA GLU A 101 23.02 -14.47 7.54
C GLU A 101 22.26 -13.92 6.33
N PHE A 102 20.99 -14.30 6.18
CA PHE A 102 20.08 -13.74 5.17
C PHE A 102 20.08 -12.20 5.18
N MET A 103 20.15 -11.56 6.35
CA MET A 103 20.20 -10.10 6.44
C MET A 103 21.54 -9.52 6.00
N ALA A 104 22.64 -10.22 6.27
CA ALA A 104 23.93 -9.83 5.73
C ALA A 104 23.94 -9.87 4.19
N LEU A 105 23.30 -10.89 3.60
CA LEU A 105 23.12 -10.97 2.15
C LEU A 105 22.23 -9.86 1.61
N CYS A 106 21.15 -9.52 2.31
CA CYS A 106 20.29 -8.38 1.95
C CYS A 106 21.06 -7.06 1.95
N MET A 107 21.89 -6.82 2.97
CA MET A 107 22.70 -5.60 3.05
C MET A 107 23.74 -5.52 1.93
N ARG A 108 24.37 -6.64 1.56
CA ARG A 108 25.30 -6.69 0.42
C ARG A 108 24.57 -6.43 -0.91
N ASP A 109 23.46 -7.13 -1.13
CA ASP A 109 22.66 -6.98 -2.34
C ASP A 109 22.12 -5.54 -2.50
N PHE A 110 21.77 -4.86 -1.40
CA PHE A 110 21.38 -3.45 -1.41
C PHE A 110 22.45 -2.56 -2.05
N VAL A 111 23.72 -2.77 -1.67
CA VAL A 111 24.85 -1.97 -2.16
C VAL A 111 25.17 -2.34 -3.61
N ASP A 112 25.27 -3.63 -3.90
CA ASP A 112 25.68 -4.13 -5.22
C ASP A 112 24.66 -3.85 -6.32
N HIS A 113 23.37 -3.82 -5.97
CA HIS A 113 22.27 -3.70 -6.92
C HIS A 113 21.39 -2.49 -6.60
N TYR A 114 21.97 -1.38 -6.13
CA TYR A 114 21.18 -0.17 -5.87
C TYR A 114 20.59 0.39 -7.18
N ASN A 115 19.27 0.60 -7.19
CA ASN A 115 18.58 1.25 -8.31
C ASN A 115 17.45 2.16 -7.81
N GLY A 116 17.73 3.46 -7.73
CA GLY A 116 16.78 4.46 -7.28
C GLY A 116 15.63 4.76 -8.27
N TRP A 117 15.70 4.28 -9.51
CA TRP A 117 14.65 4.47 -10.51
C TRP A 117 13.43 3.58 -10.27
N ILE A 118 13.59 2.52 -9.50
CA ILE A 118 12.54 1.54 -9.19
C ILE A 118 12.23 1.65 -7.70
N TRP A 119 11.06 2.21 -7.38
CA TRP A 119 10.61 2.47 -6.00
C TRP A 119 10.81 1.26 -5.06
N GLY A 120 10.42 0.07 -5.52
CA GLY A 120 10.47 -1.16 -4.72
C GLY A 120 11.79 -1.92 -4.74
N HIS A 121 12.80 -1.43 -5.48
CA HIS A 121 14.02 -2.19 -5.74
C HIS A 121 14.78 -2.50 -4.46
N GLN A 122 14.85 -1.56 -3.53
CA GLN A 122 15.59 -1.74 -2.27
C GLN A 122 14.76 -2.26 -1.11
N GLY A 123 13.45 -2.40 -1.31
CA GLY A 123 12.50 -2.91 -0.32
C GLY A 123 12.03 -4.32 -0.67
N PRO A 124 10.75 -4.53 -0.99
CA PRO A 124 10.20 -5.87 -1.23
C PRO A 124 10.95 -6.68 -2.30
N GLN A 125 11.36 -6.04 -3.41
CA GLN A 125 12.05 -6.74 -4.49
C GLN A 125 13.43 -7.26 -4.06
N LEU A 126 14.09 -6.58 -3.11
CA LEU A 126 15.37 -7.01 -2.54
C LEU A 126 15.21 -8.31 -1.76
N LEU A 127 14.26 -8.33 -0.85
CA LEU A 127 13.99 -9.52 -0.04
C LEU A 127 13.60 -10.70 -0.94
N THR A 128 12.74 -10.47 -1.94
CA THR A 128 12.35 -11.49 -2.90
C THR A 128 13.53 -12.04 -3.71
N ARG A 129 14.39 -11.18 -4.29
CA ARG A 129 15.51 -11.67 -5.10
C ARG A 129 16.58 -12.36 -4.26
N VAL A 130 16.84 -11.87 -3.04
CA VAL A 130 17.78 -12.51 -2.11
C VAL A 130 17.19 -13.83 -1.61
N PHE A 131 15.88 -13.94 -1.36
CA PHE A 131 15.24 -15.20 -0.99
C PHE A 131 15.24 -16.22 -2.11
N LYS A 132 14.96 -15.83 -3.36
CA LYS A 132 15.08 -16.71 -4.53
C LYS A 132 16.50 -17.28 -4.63
N LYS A 133 17.53 -16.43 -4.52
CA LYS A 133 18.95 -16.84 -4.49
C LYS A 133 19.26 -17.74 -3.30
N TRP A 134 18.85 -17.34 -2.09
CA TRP A 134 19.00 -18.09 -0.85
C TRP A 134 18.42 -19.48 -1.09
N CYS A 135 17.11 -19.61 -1.30
CA CYS A 135 16.40 -20.89 -1.45
C CYS A 135 16.73 -21.68 -2.71
N SER A 136 17.48 -21.12 -3.67
CA SER A 136 17.73 -21.75 -4.97
C SER A 136 16.42 -22.06 -5.72
N ILE A 137 15.45 -21.15 -5.66
CA ILE A 137 14.15 -21.25 -6.33
C ILE A 137 14.01 -20.13 -7.36
N ARG A 138 13.16 -20.31 -8.37
CA ARG A 138 12.88 -19.29 -9.39
C ARG A 138 11.62 -18.49 -9.06
N SER A 139 10.67 -19.12 -8.40
CA SER A 139 9.38 -18.55 -7.99
C SER A 139 9.11 -18.79 -6.50
N LEU A 140 8.44 -17.82 -5.86
CA LEU A 140 7.94 -17.96 -4.49
C LEU A 140 6.77 -18.95 -4.38
N ALA A 141 6.22 -19.40 -5.51
CA ALA A 141 5.25 -20.49 -5.56
C ALA A 141 5.88 -21.86 -5.24
N GLU A 142 7.20 -22.02 -5.44
CA GLU A 142 7.89 -23.30 -5.22
C GLU A 142 8.10 -23.59 -3.74
N SER A 143 8.45 -22.57 -2.96
CA SER A 143 8.61 -22.68 -1.51
C SER A 143 8.37 -21.35 -0.82
N ARG A 144 7.60 -21.42 0.27
CA ARG A 144 7.36 -20.30 1.20
C ARG A 144 8.28 -20.33 2.41
N ALA A 145 9.11 -21.35 2.59
CA ALA A 145 10.01 -21.43 3.72
C ALA A 145 11.27 -22.23 3.36
N CYS A 146 12.43 -21.69 3.66
CA CYS A 146 13.69 -22.40 3.48
C CYS A 146 14.77 -21.85 4.43
N ARG A 147 15.62 -22.73 4.97
CA ARG A 147 16.80 -22.38 5.78
C ARG A 147 16.56 -21.21 6.75
N GLY A 148 15.53 -21.34 7.59
CA GLY A 148 15.21 -20.36 8.64
C GLY A 148 14.52 -19.06 8.18
N VAL A 149 14.15 -18.96 6.90
CA VAL A 149 13.46 -17.79 6.34
C VAL A 149 12.11 -18.21 5.78
N THR A 150 11.06 -17.50 6.15
CA THR A 150 9.67 -17.78 5.74
C THR A 150 9.03 -16.55 5.10
N THR A 151 8.38 -16.76 3.96
CA THR A 151 7.49 -15.79 3.32
C THR A 151 6.05 -16.03 3.77
N LEU A 152 5.40 -14.94 4.21
CA LEU A 152 4.00 -14.97 4.60
C LEU A 152 3.10 -14.57 3.41
N PRO A 153 1.86 -15.09 3.35
CA PRO A 153 0.93 -14.71 2.29
C PRO A 153 0.42 -13.28 2.50
N PRO A 154 -0.07 -12.59 1.45
CA PRO A 154 -0.50 -11.20 1.54
C PRO A 154 -1.54 -10.93 2.63
N GLU A 155 -2.48 -11.87 2.85
CA GLU A 155 -3.57 -11.76 3.82
C GLU A 155 -3.04 -11.60 5.26
N ALA A 156 -1.81 -12.02 5.52
CA ALA A 156 -1.17 -11.88 6.81
C ALA A 156 -1.01 -10.42 7.29
N PHE A 157 -1.01 -9.46 6.37
CA PHE A 157 -0.84 -8.03 6.65
C PHE A 157 -1.76 -7.11 5.83
N TYR A 158 -2.24 -7.60 4.68
CA TYR A 158 -3.19 -6.95 3.80
C TYR A 158 -4.44 -7.83 3.65
N PRO A 159 -5.15 -8.14 4.76
CA PRO A 159 -6.40 -8.89 4.68
C PRO A 159 -7.44 -8.15 3.83
N ILE A 160 -7.32 -6.84 3.69
CA ILE A 160 -8.08 -6.02 2.75
C ILE A 160 -7.08 -5.28 1.85
N PRO A 161 -7.08 -5.58 0.54
CA PRO A 161 -6.17 -4.93 -0.39
C PRO A 161 -6.57 -3.47 -0.62
N TRP A 162 -5.64 -2.65 -1.11
CA TRP A 162 -5.85 -1.21 -1.26
C TRP A 162 -7.02 -0.82 -2.18
N GLN A 163 -7.44 -1.69 -3.10
CA GLN A 163 -8.61 -1.50 -3.96
C GLN A 163 -9.91 -1.46 -3.14
N ASP A 164 -9.95 -2.24 -2.06
CA ASP A 164 -11.11 -2.46 -1.21
C ASP A 164 -11.02 -1.70 0.11
N TRP A 165 -10.15 -0.68 0.21
CA TRP A 165 -9.85 0.04 1.46
C TRP A 165 -11.09 0.54 2.22
N LYS A 166 -12.19 0.83 1.52
CA LYS A 166 -13.45 1.30 2.12
C LYS A 166 -14.07 0.30 3.08
N LYS A 167 -13.84 -1.00 2.89
CA LYS A 167 -14.32 -2.06 3.77
C LYS A 167 -13.88 -1.88 5.24
N TYR A 168 -12.78 -1.17 5.50
CA TYR A 168 -12.39 -0.82 6.88
C TYR A 168 -13.41 0.08 7.59
N PHE A 169 -14.20 0.84 6.85
CA PHE A 169 -15.17 1.82 7.35
C PHE A 169 -16.62 1.33 7.20
N GLU A 170 -16.82 0.11 6.72
CA GLU A 170 -18.13 -0.51 6.53
C GLU A 170 -18.41 -1.52 7.64
N ASP A 171 -19.70 -1.72 7.94
CA ASP A 171 -20.16 -2.71 8.91
C ASP A 171 -19.70 -4.12 8.50
N ILE A 172 -19.02 -4.81 9.42
CA ILE A 172 -18.61 -6.20 9.21
C ILE A 172 -19.56 -7.17 9.92
N ASN A 173 -19.87 -8.28 9.24
CA ASN A 173 -20.64 -9.36 9.84
C ASN A 173 -19.83 -10.06 10.94
N PRO A 174 -20.42 -10.38 12.11
CA PRO A 174 -19.72 -11.07 13.20
C PRO A 174 -19.08 -12.41 12.80
N GLU A 175 -19.64 -13.10 11.81
CA GLU A 175 -19.09 -14.36 11.28
C GLU A 175 -17.90 -14.15 10.31
N GLU A 176 -17.83 -12.97 9.68
CA GLU A 176 -16.79 -12.64 8.70
C GLU A 176 -15.50 -12.18 9.38
N LEU A 177 -15.61 -11.45 10.50
CA LEU A 177 -14.45 -10.92 11.23
C LEU A 177 -13.44 -12.01 11.65
N PRO A 178 -13.84 -13.15 12.26
CA PRO A 178 -12.91 -14.23 12.57
C PRO A 178 -12.26 -14.85 11.33
N ARG A 179 -12.98 -14.94 10.20
CA ARG A 179 -12.45 -15.47 8.94
C ARG A 179 -11.38 -14.54 8.37
N LEU A 180 -11.68 -13.24 8.32
CA LEU A 180 -10.76 -12.20 7.88
C LEU A 180 -9.48 -12.16 8.72
N LEU A 181 -9.58 -12.47 10.02
CA LEU A 181 -8.46 -12.40 10.96
C LEU A 181 -7.74 -13.74 11.18
N SER A 182 -8.21 -14.83 10.57
CA SER A 182 -7.71 -16.19 10.83
C SER A 182 -6.20 -16.37 10.56
N ALA A 183 -5.67 -15.67 9.56
CA ALA A 183 -4.26 -15.72 9.19
C ALA A 183 -3.56 -14.35 9.28
N THR A 184 -4.20 -13.36 9.93
CA THR A 184 -3.81 -11.94 9.91
C THR A 184 -3.02 -11.57 11.16
N TYR A 185 -1.82 -11.03 10.99
CA TYR A 185 -0.98 -10.52 12.08
C TYR A 185 -1.07 -9.01 12.23
N ALA A 186 -1.27 -8.28 11.13
CA ALA A 186 -1.42 -6.83 11.15
C ALA A 186 -2.38 -6.37 10.06
N VAL A 187 -2.80 -5.12 10.16
CA VAL A 187 -3.78 -4.50 9.27
C VAL A 187 -3.23 -3.18 8.77
N HIS A 188 -3.13 -3.02 7.46
CA HIS A 188 -2.71 -1.76 6.85
C HIS A 188 -3.92 -0.98 6.33
N VAL A 189 -4.24 0.15 6.97
CA VAL A 189 -5.48 0.92 6.76
C VAL A 189 -5.39 1.98 5.63
N TRP A 190 -4.34 1.92 4.80
CA TRP A 190 -4.18 2.72 3.57
C TRP A 190 -4.37 4.24 3.74
N ASN A 191 -3.68 4.88 4.70
CA ASN A 191 -3.88 6.29 5.11
C ASN A 191 -4.11 7.29 3.98
N LYS A 192 -3.35 7.20 2.87
CA LYS A 192 -3.51 8.09 1.71
C LYS A 192 -4.90 7.97 1.06
N LYS A 193 -5.46 6.76 1.03
CA LYS A 193 -6.79 6.47 0.49
C LYS A 193 -7.89 6.76 1.50
N SER A 194 -7.66 6.44 2.76
CA SER A 194 -8.64 6.59 3.83
C SER A 194 -8.71 7.99 4.44
N GLN A 195 -7.85 8.91 4.00
CA GLN A 195 -7.83 10.30 4.48
C GLN A 195 -9.21 10.95 4.37
N GLY A 196 -9.63 11.63 5.44
CA GLY A 196 -10.92 12.30 5.54
C GLY A 196 -12.11 11.36 5.80
N THR A 197 -11.92 10.04 5.75
CA THR A 197 -12.99 9.08 6.08
C THR A 197 -13.05 8.89 7.59
N ARG A 198 -14.27 8.88 8.14
CA ARG A 198 -14.52 8.74 9.58
C ARG A 198 -15.37 7.51 9.84
N PHE A 199 -15.25 6.97 11.04
CA PHE A 199 -16.12 5.93 11.58
C PHE A 199 -16.45 6.27 13.04
N GLU A 200 -17.59 5.82 13.52
CA GLU A 200 -17.96 5.96 14.93
C GLU A 200 -17.31 4.83 15.73
N ALA A 201 -16.68 5.16 16.87
CA ALA A 201 -15.98 4.17 17.68
C ALA A 201 -16.91 3.05 18.18
N THR A 202 -18.21 3.33 18.37
CA THR A 202 -19.24 2.37 18.81
C THR A 202 -19.90 1.59 17.68
N SER A 203 -19.56 1.87 16.41
CA SER A 203 -20.19 1.22 15.25
C SER A 203 -19.71 -0.22 15.04
N ARG A 204 -20.38 -0.93 14.13
CA ARG A 204 -19.94 -2.25 13.65
C ARG A 204 -18.93 -2.15 12.50
N ALA A 205 -18.43 -0.95 12.20
CA ALA A 205 -17.39 -0.77 11.20
C ALA A 205 -16.18 -1.65 11.53
N LEU A 206 -15.59 -2.30 10.52
CA LEU A 206 -14.45 -3.20 10.74
C LEU A 206 -13.33 -2.54 11.57
N LEU A 207 -12.96 -1.31 11.24
CA LEU A 207 -11.90 -0.60 11.97
C LEU A 207 -12.28 -0.34 13.44
N ALA A 208 -13.54 -0.02 13.73
CA ALA A 208 -14.04 0.10 15.09
C ALA A 208 -13.92 -1.22 15.87
N GLN A 209 -14.31 -2.34 15.24
CA GLN A 209 -14.20 -3.68 15.82
C GLN A 209 -12.74 -4.08 16.08
N LEU A 210 -11.81 -3.72 15.19
CA LEU A 210 -10.38 -3.96 15.37
C LEU A 210 -9.81 -3.13 16.54
N HIS A 211 -10.17 -1.84 16.63
CA HIS A 211 -9.75 -0.99 17.75
C HIS A 211 -10.28 -1.52 19.08
N ALA A 212 -11.56 -1.90 19.14
CA ALA A 212 -12.17 -2.47 20.35
C ALA A 212 -11.43 -3.73 20.83
N ARG A 213 -11.03 -4.60 19.89
CA ARG A 213 -10.42 -5.89 20.20
C ARG A 213 -8.93 -5.81 20.52
N TYR A 214 -8.16 -5.02 19.77
CA TYR A 214 -6.69 -5.04 19.82
C TYR A 214 -6.06 -3.76 20.38
N CYS A 215 -6.83 -2.69 20.56
CA CYS A 215 -6.36 -1.42 21.11
C CYS A 215 -7.36 -0.87 22.15
N PRO A 216 -7.68 -1.64 23.22
CA PRO A 216 -8.80 -1.33 24.11
C PRO A 216 -8.67 0.05 24.77
N THR A 217 -7.47 0.46 25.17
CA THR A 217 -7.24 1.79 25.75
C THR A 217 -7.53 2.91 24.76
N THR A 218 -7.05 2.78 23.52
CA THR A 218 -7.34 3.74 22.45
C THR A 218 -8.83 3.78 22.16
N HIS A 219 -9.48 2.62 22.09
CA HIS A 219 -10.92 2.52 21.84
C HIS A 219 -11.75 3.19 22.94
N GLU A 220 -11.40 3.02 24.22
CA GLU A 220 -12.06 3.74 25.33
C GLU A 220 -11.89 5.26 25.18
N ALA A 221 -10.67 5.73 24.90
CA ALA A 221 -10.43 7.15 24.66
C ALA A 221 -11.25 7.67 23.47
N MET A 222 -11.32 6.93 22.37
CA MET A 222 -12.11 7.31 21.19
C MET A 222 -13.60 7.46 21.50
N LYS A 223 -14.16 6.66 22.42
CA LYS A 223 -15.56 6.78 22.86
C LYS A 223 -15.82 8.02 23.73
N MET A 224 -14.81 8.51 24.47
CA MET A 224 -14.96 9.69 25.33
C MET A 224 -15.05 11.00 24.55
N TYR A 225 -14.65 11.01 23.27
CA TYR A 225 -14.68 12.18 22.38
C TYR A 225 -15.77 12.09 21.30
N LEU A 226 -16.75 11.19 21.47
CA LEU A 226 -18.01 11.17 20.71
C LEU A 226 -19.03 12.10 21.38
#